data_AF-A0A356BVY0-F1
#
_entry.id   AF-A0A356BVY0-F1
#
_cell.length_a   1.000
_cell.length_b   1.000
_cell.length_c   1.000
_cell.angle_alpha   90.00
_cell.angle_beta   90.00
_cell.angle_gamma   90.00
#
_symmetry.space_group_name_H-M   'P 1'
#
loop_
_entity.id
_entity.type
_entity.pdbx_description
1 polymer ?
#
loop_
_entity_poly.entity_id
_entity_poly.type
_entity_poly.pdbx_seq_one_letter_code
_entity_poly.pdbx_strand_id
1 'polypeptide(L)'
;YLDHAPAAAATGYTTTRQGQTVENVYAILEEGLKPQLFSTAHDLKRLWNVLAQGEFLKPEKVMELVVPYQEGSMAGFYTIEGKAPGVHVIFGGRLEEPRSIIVLSNGEVAVRAVFDQLLSYEGKGW
;
A
#
# COMPACT_ATOMS: atom_id res chain seq x y z
N TYR A 1 -20.65 0.98 15.23
CA TYR A 1 -19.18 0.90 15.46
C TYR A 1 -18.38 0.88 14.17
N LEU A 2 -18.97 1.28 13.04
CA LEU A 2 -18.28 1.62 11.78
C LEU A 2 -18.42 3.13 11.48
N ASP A 3 -19.03 3.88 12.41
CA ASP A 3 -19.47 5.27 12.22
C ASP A 3 -18.37 6.29 12.58
N HIS A 4 -17.23 5.80 13.07
CA HIS A 4 -16.08 6.62 13.40
C HIS A 4 -14.81 5.93 12.91
N ALA A 5 -14.09 6.59 12.00
CA ALA A 5 -12.71 6.23 11.73
C ALA A 5 -11.90 6.34 13.04
N PRO A 6 -10.84 5.53 13.24
CA PRO A 6 -9.95 5.70 14.38
C PRO A 6 -9.54 7.17 14.51
N ALA A 7 -9.41 7.70 15.74
CA ALA A 7 -9.19 9.14 15.96
C ALA A 7 -7.93 9.71 15.26
N ALA A 8 -6.97 8.85 14.88
CA ALA A 8 -5.76 9.20 14.15
C ALA A 8 -5.77 8.78 12.66
N ALA A 9 -6.90 8.35 12.13
CA ALA A 9 -7.03 8.00 10.71
C ALA A 9 -7.05 9.26 9.84
N ALA A 10 -6.40 9.19 8.68
CA ALA A 10 -6.45 10.27 7.71
C ALA A 10 -7.83 10.34 7.04
N THR A 11 -8.38 11.54 6.88
CA THR A 11 -9.56 11.78 6.03
C THR A 11 -9.15 11.66 4.57
N GLY A 12 -9.84 10.80 3.82
CA GLY A 12 -9.64 10.67 2.37
C GLY A 12 -10.26 11.83 1.60
N TYR A 13 -9.67 12.19 0.46
CA TYR A 13 -10.16 13.26 -0.42
C TYR A 13 -10.34 12.74 -1.84
N THR A 14 -11.57 12.81 -2.35
CA THR A 14 -11.91 12.41 -3.73
C THR A 14 -12.59 13.54 -4.48
N THR A 15 -12.82 13.34 -5.77
CA THR A 15 -13.44 14.33 -6.66
C THR A 15 -14.75 13.79 -7.19
N THR A 16 -15.85 14.55 -7.04
CA THR A 16 -17.14 14.19 -7.62
C THR A 16 -17.08 14.21 -9.15
N ARG A 17 -18.09 13.61 -9.81
CA ARG A 17 -18.22 13.70 -11.28
C ARG A 17 -18.28 15.13 -11.82
N GLN A 18 -18.60 16.11 -10.97
CA GLN A 18 -18.67 17.54 -11.31
C GLN A 18 -17.37 18.29 -11.01
N GLY A 19 -16.30 17.60 -10.58
CA GLY A 19 -15.00 18.20 -10.31
C GLY A 19 -14.83 18.80 -8.91
N GLN A 20 -15.79 18.60 -8.00
CA GLN A 20 -15.72 19.14 -6.64
C GLN A 20 -14.93 18.19 -5.73
N THR A 21 -13.98 18.73 -4.97
CA THR A 21 -13.29 17.97 -3.92
C THR A 21 -14.23 17.71 -2.75
N VAL A 22 -14.30 16.46 -2.31
CA VAL A 22 -15.13 16.02 -1.18
C VAL A 22 -14.33 15.13 -0.23
N GLU A 23 -14.61 15.27 1.06
CA GLU A 23 -14.07 14.39 2.10
C GLU A 23 -14.79 13.04 2.06
N ASN A 24 -14.02 11.95 1.95
CA ASN A 24 -14.51 10.59 2.02
C ASN A 24 -14.03 9.92 3.30
N VAL A 25 -14.81 10.11 4.37
CA VAL A 25 -14.54 9.54 5.69
C VAL A 25 -14.76 8.02 5.73
N TYR A 26 -15.53 7.47 4.78
CA TYR A 26 -15.97 6.07 4.80
C TYR A 26 -15.27 5.17 3.79
N ALA A 27 -14.39 5.73 2.95
CA ALA A 27 -13.89 5.06 1.76
C ALA A 27 -15.04 4.37 1.01
N ILE A 28 -16.13 5.11 0.72
CA ILE A 28 -17.37 4.58 0.14
C ILE A 28 -17.02 3.64 -1.02
N LEU A 29 -17.28 2.35 -0.82
CA LEU A 29 -16.99 1.32 -1.79
C LEU A 29 -18.06 1.38 -2.88
N GLU A 30 -17.62 1.41 -4.14
CA GLU A 30 -18.44 0.93 -5.25
C GLU A 30 -18.81 -0.53 -4.94
N GLU A 31 -20.10 -0.76 -4.71
CA GLU A 31 -20.78 -2.07 -4.65
C GLU A 31 -20.00 -3.20 -3.94
N GLY A 32 -20.17 -3.28 -2.62
CA GLY A 32 -19.84 -4.46 -1.81
C GLY A 32 -18.93 -4.17 -0.62
N LEU A 33 -19.21 -4.83 0.51
CA LEU A 33 -18.43 -4.76 1.75
C LEU A 33 -17.12 -5.56 1.62
N LYS A 34 -16.21 -5.11 0.77
CA LYS A 34 -14.84 -5.67 0.75
C LYS A 34 -14.13 -5.29 2.06
N PRO A 35 -13.29 -6.18 2.63
CA PRO A 35 -12.55 -5.88 3.84
C PRO A 35 -11.73 -4.59 3.68
N GLN A 36 -11.88 -3.68 4.65
CA GLN A 36 -11.09 -2.45 4.72
C GLN A 36 -10.00 -2.65 5.79
N LEU A 37 -8.73 -2.51 5.38
CA LEU A 37 -7.60 -2.49 6.30
C LEU A 37 -7.15 -1.05 6.51
N PHE A 38 -7.14 -0.59 7.75
CA PHE A 38 -6.48 0.65 8.15
C PHE A 38 -5.12 0.31 8.72
N SER A 39 -4.07 0.96 8.21
CA SER A 39 -2.70 0.72 8.64
C SER A 39 -1.86 1.98 8.49
N THR A 40 -0.70 2.00 9.14
CA THR A 40 0.29 3.06 9.00
C THR A 40 1.48 2.58 8.15
N ALA A 41 2.26 3.51 7.61
CA ALA A 41 3.45 3.14 6.85
C ALA A 41 4.45 2.35 7.71
N HIS A 42 4.49 2.64 9.01
CA HIS A 42 5.31 1.94 9.98
C HIS A 42 4.85 0.50 10.21
N ASP A 43 3.54 0.26 10.31
CA ASP A 43 2.99 -1.09 10.48
C ASP A 43 3.23 -1.95 9.24
N LEU A 44 3.05 -1.37 8.04
CA LEU A 44 3.35 -2.06 6.78
C LEU A 44 4.85 -2.38 6.63
N LYS A 45 5.74 -1.46 7.04
CA LYS A 45 7.18 -1.73 7.11
C LYS A 45 7.49 -2.89 8.05
N ARG A 46 6.91 -2.90 9.25
CA ARG A 46 7.09 -3.96 10.23
C ARG A 46 6.58 -5.30 9.69
N LEU A 47 5.39 -5.31 9.09
CA LEU A 47 4.82 -6.49 8.45
C LEU A 47 5.77 -7.03 7.38
N TRP A 48 6.28 -6.18 6.50
CA TRP A 48 7.22 -6.57 5.46
C TRP A 48 8.48 -7.23 6.02
N ASN A 49 9.09 -6.61 7.03
CA ASN A 49 10.30 -7.12 7.66
C ASN A 49 10.06 -8.51 8.30
N VAL A 50 8.96 -8.66 9.02
CA VAL A 50 8.57 -9.93 9.66
C VAL A 50 8.33 -11.04 8.64
N LEU A 51 7.75 -10.71 7.48
CA LEU A 51 7.59 -11.65 6.36
C LEU A 51 8.94 -12.00 5.75
N ALA A 52 9.78 -11.02 5.43
CA ALA A 52 11.10 -11.23 4.84
C ALA A 52 12.04 -12.08 5.72
N GLN A 53 11.96 -11.90 7.04
CA GLN A 53 12.76 -12.66 8.01
C GLN A 53 12.23 -14.08 8.26
N GLY A 54 11.03 -14.42 7.76
CA GLY A 54 10.39 -15.71 8.02
C GLY A 54 9.98 -15.93 9.49
N GLU A 55 9.87 -14.86 10.28
CA GLU A 55 9.51 -14.94 11.71
C GLU A 55 8.03 -15.30 11.92
N PHE A 56 7.17 -14.88 11.00
CA PHE A 56 5.72 -15.15 11.07
C PHE A 56 5.29 -16.38 10.28
N LEU A 57 5.87 -16.59 9.10
CA LEU A 57 5.63 -17.72 8.21
C LEU A 57 6.95 -18.26 7.70
N LYS A 58 7.01 -19.56 7.43
CA LYS A 58 8.20 -20.16 6.81
C LYS A 58 8.52 -19.47 5.47
N PRO A 59 9.80 -19.29 5.11
CA PRO A 59 10.20 -18.59 3.88
C PRO A 59 9.50 -19.10 2.61
N GLU A 60 9.27 -20.41 2.51
CA GLU A 60 8.61 -21.00 1.33
C GLU A 60 7.15 -20.54 1.21
N LYS A 61 6.46 -20.38 2.35
CA LYS A 61 5.09 -19.86 2.40
C LYS A 61 5.02 -18.38 2.16
N VAL A 62 6.00 -17.61 2.64
CA VAL A 62 6.12 -16.19 2.30
C VAL A 62 6.28 -16.03 0.80
N MET A 63 7.15 -16.82 0.17
CA MET A 63 7.36 -16.80 -1.28
C MET A 63 6.07 -17.12 -2.04
N GLU A 64 5.36 -18.20 -1.68
CA GLU A 64 4.05 -18.54 -2.28
C GLU A 64 3.04 -17.38 -2.22
N LEU A 65 3.04 -16.61 -1.12
CA LEU A 65 2.14 -15.47 -0.93
C LEU A 65 2.52 -14.24 -1.76
N VAL A 66 3.82 -13.95 -1.90
CA VAL A 66 4.26 -12.70 -2.56
C VAL A 66 4.49 -12.84 -4.07
N VAL A 67 4.70 -14.05 -4.59
CA VAL A 67 4.94 -14.31 -6.03
C VAL A 67 3.92 -13.64 -6.95
N PRO A 68 2.60 -13.67 -6.67
CA PRO A 68 1.61 -13.00 -7.52
C PRO A 68 1.78 -11.48 -7.61
N TYR A 69 2.51 -10.87 -6.66
CA TYR A 69 2.74 -9.43 -6.55
C TYR A 69 4.06 -8.99 -7.17
N GLN A 70 4.78 -9.89 -7.86
CA GLN A 70 5.94 -9.48 -8.64
C GLN A 70 5.47 -8.69 -9.86
N GLU A 71 5.64 -7.37 -9.82
CA GLU A 71 5.22 -6.45 -10.88
C GLU A 71 6.43 -5.65 -11.41
N GLY A 72 6.47 -5.44 -12.74
CA GLY A 72 7.46 -4.58 -13.38
C GLY A 72 8.79 -5.26 -13.70
N SER A 73 9.80 -4.43 -14.01
CA SER A 73 11.11 -4.88 -14.50
C SER A 73 12.13 -5.17 -13.38
N MET A 74 11.82 -4.84 -12.13
CA MET A 74 12.76 -5.00 -11.03
C MET A 74 12.63 -6.39 -10.40
N ALA A 75 13.49 -7.30 -10.84
CA ALA A 75 13.54 -8.66 -10.30
C ALA A 75 13.74 -8.66 -8.77
N GLY A 76 12.97 -9.51 -8.09
CA GLY A 76 13.03 -9.70 -6.63
C GLY A 76 12.34 -8.62 -5.81
N PHE A 77 11.61 -7.69 -6.43
CA PHE A 77 10.78 -6.71 -5.73
C PHE A 77 9.29 -7.01 -5.96
N TYR A 78 8.54 -7.09 -4.87
CA TYR A 78 7.12 -7.46 -4.86
C TYR A 78 6.29 -6.27 -4.42
N THR A 79 5.21 -5.95 -5.15
CA THR A 79 4.41 -4.73 -4.99
C THR A 79 2.93 -5.04 -4.81
N ILE A 80 2.34 -4.49 -3.76
CA ILE A 80 0.92 -4.56 -3.44
C ILE A 80 0.33 -3.16 -3.57
N GLU A 81 -0.71 -3.02 -4.37
CA GLU A 81 -1.44 -1.77 -4.58
C GLU A 81 -2.91 -1.92 -4.16
N GLY A 82 -3.42 -0.91 -3.46
CA GLY A 82 -4.83 -0.79 -3.11
C GLY A 82 -5.33 0.62 -3.39
N LYS A 83 -6.49 0.73 -4.03
CA LYS A 83 -7.13 2.02 -4.35
C LYS A 83 -8.61 1.98 -3.99
N ALA A 84 -9.08 3.07 -3.38
CA ALA A 84 -10.50 3.34 -3.18
C ALA A 84 -10.72 4.87 -3.26
N PRO A 85 -11.97 5.36 -3.35
CA PRO A 85 -12.20 6.80 -3.47
C PRO A 85 -11.61 7.54 -2.27
N GLY A 86 -10.68 8.47 -2.53
CA GLY A 86 -9.97 9.24 -1.50
C GLY A 86 -8.84 8.51 -0.78
N VAL A 87 -8.40 7.34 -1.26
CA VAL A 87 -7.24 6.65 -0.70
C VAL A 87 -6.50 5.85 -1.75
N HIS A 88 -5.18 5.89 -1.70
CA HIS A 88 -4.33 5.08 -2.55
C HIS A 88 -3.08 4.68 -1.77
N VAL A 89 -2.86 3.37 -1.68
CA VAL A 89 -1.71 2.74 -1.04
C VAL A 89 -0.94 1.94 -2.07
N ILE A 90 0.38 2.10 -2.07
CA ILE A 90 1.30 1.23 -2.79
C ILE A 90 2.46 0.92 -1.85
N PHE A 91 2.73 -0.37 -1.65
CA PHE A 91 3.87 -0.79 -0.85
C PHE A 91 4.49 -2.05 -1.41
N GLY A 92 5.77 -2.26 -1.10
CA GLY A 92 6.49 -3.42 -1.58
C GLY A 92 7.90 -3.46 -1.05
N GLY A 93 8.62 -4.51 -1.39
CA GLY A 93 10.01 -4.68 -0.99
C GLY A 93 10.67 -5.93 -1.55
N ARG A 94 11.92 -6.15 -1.14
CA ARG A 94 12.65 -7.39 -1.36
C ARG A 94 12.45 -8.32 -0.17
N LEU A 95 12.54 -9.63 -0.41
CA LEU A 95 12.59 -10.62 0.68
C LEU A 95 14.03 -10.91 1.12
N GLU A 96 14.97 -10.90 0.18
CA GLU A 96 16.38 -11.21 0.40
C GLU A 96 17.11 -10.07 1.13
N GLU A 97 16.64 -8.84 0.95
CA GLU A 97 17.14 -7.64 1.60
C GLU A 97 15.97 -6.92 2.28
N PRO A 98 16.07 -6.49 3.55
CA PRO A 98 14.99 -5.82 4.28
C PRO A 98 14.80 -4.36 3.84
N ARG A 99 14.65 -4.14 2.53
CA ARG A 99 14.33 -2.86 1.91
C ARG A 99 12.88 -2.89 1.45
N SER A 100 12.12 -1.92 1.94
CA SER A 100 10.71 -1.72 1.58
C SER A 100 10.43 -0.26 1.25
N ILE A 101 9.51 -0.04 0.32
CA ILE A 101 8.97 1.25 -0.06
C ILE A 101 7.49 1.22 0.29
N ILE A 102 7.02 2.22 1.03
CA ILE A 102 5.61 2.34 1.41
C ILE A 102 5.17 3.76 1.11
N VAL A 103 4.13 3.91 0.29
CA VAL A 103 3.48 5.18 -0.01
C VAL A 103 2.01 5.06 0.37
N LEU A 104 1.59 5.91 1.31
CA LEU A 104 0.20 6.07 1.73
C LEU A 104 -0.26 7.47 1.33
N SER A 105 -1.40 7.54 0.65
CA SER A 105 -2.00 8.80 0.25
C SER A 105 -3.48 8.80 0.60
N ASN A 106 -3.92 9.92 1.19
CA ASN A 106 -5.33 10.23 1.41
C ASN A 106 -5.95 10.98 0.22
N GLY A 107 -5.34 10.83 -0.96
CA GLY A 107 -5.85 11.25 -2.26
C GLY A 107 -5.39 10.26 -3.35
N GLU A 108 -5.97 10.37 -4.53
CA GLU A 108 -5.84 9.32 -5.57
C GLU A 108 -4.78 9.59 -6.64
N VAL A 109 -4.15 10.78 -6.61
CA VAL A 109 -3.32 11.27 -7.72
C VAL A 109 -1.83 11.09 -7.41
N ALA A 110 -1.06 10.76 -8.44
CA ALA A 110 0.41 10.70 -8.45
C ALA A 110 1.09 9.67 -7.54
N VAL A 111 0.35 8.88 -6.74
CA VAL A 111 0.94 7.88 -5.82
C VAL A 111 1.82 6.86 -6.54
N ARG A 112 1.35 6.32 -7.68
CA ARG A 112 2.14 5.40 -8.52
C ARG A 112 3.41 6.05 -9.05
N ALA A 113 3.32 7.29 -9.54
CA ALA A 113 4.48 8.02 -10.04
C ALA A 113 5.54 8.26 -8.94
N VAL A 114 5.10 8.61 -7.73
CA VAL A 114 5.99 8.75 -6.56
C VAL A 114 6.64 7.42 -6.21
N PHE A 115 5.86 6.33 -6.19
CA PHE A 115 6.37 4.99 -5.91
C PHE A 115 7.42 4.55 -6.94
N ASP A 116 7.13 4.69 -8.23
CA ASP A 116 8.04 4.33 -9.31
C ASP A 116 9.34 5.16 -9.26
N GLN A 117 9.25 6.44 -8.89
CA GLN A 117 10.41 7.29 -8.68
C GLN A 117 11.29 6.77 -7.54
N LEU A 118 10.70 6.41 -6.39
CA LEU A 118 11.43 5.82 -5.26
C LEU A 118 12.06 4.47 -5.63
N LEU A 119 11.34 3.64 -6.37
CA LEU A 119 11.83 2.36 -6.88
C LEU A 119 13.05 2.55 -7.79
N SER A 120 13.02 3.57 -8.66
CA SER A 120 14.13 3.90 -9.55
C SER A 120 15.39 4.36 -8.80
N TYR A 121 15.25 4.91 -7.60
CA TYR A 121 16.36 5.28 -6.73
C TYR A 121 16.93 4.08 -5.98
N GLU A 122 16.09 3.11 -5.61
CA GLU A 122 16.51 1.84 -4.99
C GLU A 122 17.45 1.06 -5.90
N GLY A 123 17.04 0.85 -7.16
CA GLY A 123 17.81 0.09 -8.14
C GLY A 123 19.13 0.75 -8.59
N LYS A 124 19.36 2.02 -8.22
CA LYS A 124 20.57 2.76 -8.59
C LYS A 124 21.73 2.63 -7.59
N GLY A 125 21.53 1.97 -6.44
CA GLY A 125 22.60 1.65 -5.48
C GLY A 125 23.55 2.81 -5.18
N TRP A 126 23.20 3.65 -4.22
CA TRP A 126 24.07 4.74 -3.75
C TRP A 126 25.14 4.21 -2.80
#